data_AF-A0A1N6FKR8-F1
#
_entry.id   AF-A0A1N6FKR8-F1
#
_cell.length_a   1.000
_cell.length_b   1.000
_cell.length_c   1.000
_cell.angle_alpha   90.00
_cell.angle_beta   90.00
_cell.angle_gamma   90.00
#
_symmetry.space_group_name_H-M   'P 1'
#
loop_
_entity.id
_entity.type
_entity.pdbx_description
1 polymer ?
#
loop_
_entity_poly.entity_id
_entity_poly.type
_entity_poly.pdbx_seq_one_letter_code
_entity_poly.pdbx_strand_id
1 'polypeptide(L)'
;MKIKILLLCVSFFVLVLNACSNSVKKQDISAEIIKQFSPIERIFDVIRDSLGEENWLEVEKNENVKICVDQKVFAWKTVLKSSVLNDSCLVFQAPTLVGVETVDVSFSEADSSHQINLAIGMKYLNFKNEEVLLGFNTCRENQLVGRCKNEDPERLFSVTGTYLVDKYPVTNCEFTQLMWDSIPATSLYRNESLRKDYYEDWLNRKSASKRNENCITQDTAANTVSLFQAMKYANARSIREGLKPYYIFTPVEEYAERESILSTTQRIVTRRDFTIHDIKYIQVSDDSTSNGYRLPYYNEWMMFARGGDKKNMAPWGDSSGTFEKTKKYARFKTKMVSFETEPVGQLTPNGYGLYDMFGLVQEHVLLKSSLFRGDLGFASCLKGGDYHVSLEDGSDDTLSPYWKWISYGYYEPGHQGYGAGFRLIRNIGNNAKWTYLKSK
;
A
#
# COMPACT_ATOMS: atom_id res chain seq x y z
N MET A 1 -48.56 57.46 -43.79
CA MET A 1 -47.11 57.53 -44.13
C MET A 1 -46.84 56.37 -45.09
N LYS A 2 -46.82 56.50 -46.44
CA LYS A 2 -45.88 57.26 -47.31
C LYS A 2 -44.45 57.12 -46.76
N ILE A 3 -43.44 56.46 -47.36
CA ILE A 3 -43.04 56.09 -48.74
C ILE A 3 -42.02 54.92 -48.54
N LYS A 4 -42.09 53.71 -49.10
CA LYS A 4 -42.04 53.17 -50.49
C LYS A 4 -40.65 53.25 -51.17
N ILE A 5 -40.27 52.11 -51.79
CA ILE A 5 -39.41 51.96 -53.00
C ILE A 5 -37.91 51.67 -52.67
N LEU A 6 -37.19 50.67 -53.22
CA LEU A 6 -37.16 50.12 -54.58
C LEU A 6 -36.55 48.69 -54.63
N LEU A 7 -37.18 47.80 -55.39
CA LEU A 7 -36.63 46.59 -56.04
C LEU A 7 -35.91 47.00 -57.34
N LEU A 8 -34.90 46.23 -57.80
CA LEU A 8 -34.36 46.03 -59.19
C LEU A 8 -32.81 45.90 -59.07
N CYS A 9 -32.03 45.08 -59.79
CA CYS A 9 -32.14 44.22 -60.97
C CYS A 9 -30.86 43.30 -60.96
N VAL A 10 -30.94 41.99 -61.23
CA VAL A 10 -30.58 41.32 -62.51
C VAL A 10 -29.07 41.27 -62.87
N SER A 11 -28.45 40.11 -62.56
CA SER A 11 -27.51 39.27 -63.35
C SER A 11 -26.13 39.74 -63.87
N PHE A 12 -25.23 38.73 -63.95
CA PHE A 12 -23.98 38.59 -64.74
C PHE A 12 -22.68 39.22 -64.19
N PHE A 13 -21.76 38.40 -63.64
CA PHE A 13 -20.47 38.11 -64.29
C PHE A 13 -19.67 37.01 -63.56
N VAL A 14 -18.91 36.29 -64.38
CA VAL A 14 -18.13 35.07 -64.13
C VAL A 14 -16.73 35.37 -63.58
N LEU A 15 -16.23 34.49 -62.68
CA LEU A 15 -14.83 34.17 -62.32
C LEU A 15 -13.78 35.32 -62.20
N VAL A 16 -13.18 35.48 -61.01
CA VAL A 16 -11.71 35.42 -60.78
C VAL A 16 -11.45 35.05 -59.30
N LEU A 17 -10.60 34.05 -59.09
CA LEU A 17 -10.03 33.62 -57.81
C LEU A 17 -9.33 34.77 -57.06
N ASN A 18 -9.50 34.86 -55.73
CA ASN A 18 -8.34 35.00 -54.85
C ASN A 18 -8.64 34.69 -53.38
N ALA A 19 -7.88 33.71 -52.90
CA ALA A 19 -7.44 33.42 -51.54
C ALA A 19 -7.93 34.35 -50.41
N CYS A 20 -8.72 33.76 -49.50
CA CYS A 20 -8.59 34.01 -48.07
C CYS A 20 -8.55 32.65 -47.36
N SER A 21 -7.39 32.02 -47.42
CA SER A 21 -6.97 30.95 -46.53
C SER A 21 -6.87 31.51 -45.11
N ASN A 22 -7.95 31.41 -44.34
CA ASN A 22 -7.88 31.53 -42.88
C ASN A 22 -7.13 30.32 -42.34
N SER A 23 -5.81 30.43 -42.30
CA SER A 23 -4.93 29.57 -41.52
C SER A 23 -5.16 29.85 -40.05
N VAL A 24 -6.21 29.25 -39.48
CA VAL A 24 -6.19 28.91 -38.06
C VAL A 24 -4.98 28.00 -37.92
N LYS A 25 -3.89 28.51 -37.34
CA LYS A 25 -2.77 27.68 -36.91
C LYS A 25 -3.40 26.58 -36.06
N LYS A 26 -3.42 25.34 -36.58
CA LYS A 26 -3.47 24.13 -35.77
C LYS A 26 -2.20 24.21 -34.92
N GLN A 27 -2.28 24.92 -33.81
CA GLN A 27 -1.39 24.71 -32.69
C GLN A 27 -1.55 23.22 -32.39
N ASP A 28 -0.46 22.48 -32.58
CA ASP A 28 -0.50 21.03 -32.58
C ASP A 28 -0.99 20.59 -31.20
N ILE A 29 -2.27 20.20 -31.10
CA ILE A 29 -2.94 19.89 -29.84
C ILE A 29 -2.15 18.80 -29.09
N SER A 30 -1.49 17.92 -29.85
CA SER A 30 -0.57 16.92 -29.31
C SER A 30 0.63 17.55 -28.59
N ALA A 31 1.23 18.61 -29.12
CA ALA A 31 2.38 19.30 -28.52
C ALA A 31 2.02 20.03 -27.22
N GLU A 32 0.81 20.59 -27.14
CA GLU A 32 0.33 21.28 -25.93
C GLU A 32 -0.05 20.28 -24.82
N ILE A 33 -0.68 19.16 -25.18
CA ILE A 33 -0.93 18.03 -24.27
C ILE A 33 0.38 17.42 -23.76
N ILE A 34 1.35 17.19 -24.65
CA ILE A 34 2.68 16.69 -24.26
C ILE A 34 3.32 17.66 -23.26
N LYS A 35 3.21 18.98 -23.47
CA LYS A 35 3.76 19.96 -22.54
C LYS A 35 3.12 19.89 -21.15
N GLN A 36 1.84 19.56 -21.05
CA GLN A 36 1.13 19.43 -19.78
C GLN A 36 1.59 18.21 -18.95
N PHE A 37 1.87 17.07 -19.62
CA PHE A 37 2.25 15.81 -18.97
C PHE A 37 3.75 15.49 -19.11
N SER A 38 4.57 16.47 -19.49
CA SER A 38 6.02 16.28 -19.63
C SER A 38 6.76 16.57 -18.31
N PRO A 39 7.77 15.75 -17.95
CA PRO A 39 8.20 14.55 -18.65
C PRO A 39 7.21 13.38 -18.45
N ILE A 40 7.05 12.55 -19.48
CA ILE A 40 6.39 11.25 -19.33
C ILE A 40 7.36 10.32 -18.62
N GLU A 41 6.96 9.83 -17.45
CA GLU A 41 7.80 9.02 -16.57
C GLU A 41 7.63 7.52 -16.84
N ARG A 42 6.44 7.13 -17.33
CA ARG A 42 6.11 5.73 -17.61
C ARG A 42 5.33 5.57 -18.91
N ILE A 43 5.72 4.57 -19.69
CA ILE A 43 5.09 4.22 -20.96
C ILE A 43 4.69 2.75 -20.92
N PHE A 44 3.45 2.46 -21.31
CA PHE A 44 2.94 1.12 -21.51
C PHE A 44 2.42 0.96 -22.94
N ASP A 45 2.91 -0.08 -23.61
CA ASP A 45 2.37 -0.55 -24.88
C ASP A 45 1.56 -1.83 -24.61
N VAL A 46 0.26 -1.74 -24.81
CA VAL A 46 -0.72 -2.80 -24.50
C VAL A 46 -1.20 -3.43 -25.81
N ILE A 47 -1.24 -4.76 -25.85
CA ILE A 47 -1.75 -5.51 -27.00
C ILE A 47 -3.24 -5.74 -26.78
N ARG A 48 -4.09 -5.41 -27.76
CA ARG A 48 -5.55 -5.58 -27.63
C ARG A 48 -5.92 -7.00 -27.21
N ASP A 49 -5.29 -8.00 -27.82
CA ASP A 49 -5.61 -9.40 -27.57
C ASP A 49 -5.24 -9.85 -26.14
N SER A 50 -4.40 -9.10 -25.41
CA SER A 50 -4.10 -9.38 -24.01
C SER A 50 -5.16 -8.83 -23.04
N LEU A 51 -6.11 -8.01 -23.51
CA LEU A 51 -7.06 -7.26 -22.66
C LEU A 51 -8.13 -8.11 -21.93
N GLY A 52 -8.18 -9.43 -22.15
CA GLY A 52 -9.28 -10.30 -21.71
C GLY A 52 -9.17 -10.98 -20.33
N GLU A 53 -7.97 -11.07 -19.73
CA GLU A 53 -7.74 -11.91 -18.53
C GLU A 53 -7.49 -11.12 -17.21
N GLU A 54 -7.86 -9.84 -17.14
CA GLU A 54 -7.45 -8.85 -16.11
C GLU A 54 -6.04 -8.28 -16.35
N ASN A 55 -5.99 -7.06 -16.89
CA ASN A 55 -4.73 -6.35 -17.11
C ASN A 55 -4.45 -5.42 -15.96
N TRP A 56 -3.28 -5.60 -15.35
CA TRP A 56 -2.80 -4.81 -14.23
C TRP A 56 -1.51 -4.10 -14.63
N LEU A 57 -1.52 -2.78 -14.55
CA LEU A 57 -0.35 -1.94 -14.76
C LEU A 57 0.05 -1.32 -13.44
N GLU A 58 1.31 -1.48 -13.04
CA GLU A 58 1.84 -0.91 -11.80
C GLU A 58 2.44 0.46 -12.07
N VAL A 59 1.96 1.48 -11.35
CA VAL A 59 2.36 2.89 -11.50
C VAL A 59 2.69 3.49 -10.15
N GLU A 60 3.57 4.48 -10.08
CA GLU A 60 3.79 5.24 -8.84
C GLU A 60 2.78 6.38 -8.67
N LYS A 61 2.68 6.89 -7.45
CA LYS A 61 1.91 8.11 -7.16
C LYS A 61 2.41 9.28 -8.01
N ASN A 62 1.48 10.10 -8.50
CA ASN A 62 1.75 11.33 -9.26
C ASN A 62 2.54 11.18 -10.59
N GLU A 63 2.91 9.97 -11.00
CA GLU A 63 3.62 9.72 -12.26
C GLU A 63 2.79 10.20 -13.45
N ASN A 64 3.42 10.87 -14.41
CA ASN A 64 2.83 11.09 -15.72
C ASN A 64 3.00 9.82 -16.56
N VAL A 65 1.88 9.19 -16.90
CA VAL A 65 1.82 7.89 -17.58
C VAL A 65 1.25 8.04 -18.98
N LYS A 66 1.84 7.32 -19.93
CA LYS A 66 1.33 7.13 -21.30
C LYS A 66 0.97 5.66 -21.50
N ILE A 67 -0.27 5.38 -21.87
CA ILE A 67 -0.73 4.06 -22.30
C ILE A 67 -1.05 4.14 -23.79
N CYS A 68 -0.50 3.22 -24.59
CA CYS A 68 -0.85 3.04 -25.98
C CYS A 68 -1.38 1.63 -26.20
N VAL A 69 -2.36 1.49 -27.09
CA VAL A 69 -2.80 0.19 -27.60
C VAL A 69 -2.30 0.01 -29.02
N ASP A 70 -2.02 -1.22 -29.42
CA ASP A 70 -1.58 -1.60 -30.77
C ASP A 70 -2.65 -1.42 -31.87
N GLN A 71 -3.87 -1.03 -31.50
CA GLN A 71 -4.98 -0.73 -32.41
C GLN A 71 -5.60 0.63 -32.13
N LYS A 72 -6.31 1.15 -33.14
CA LYS A 72 -7.08 2.39 -33.01
C LYS A 72 -8.17 2.23 -31.94
N VAL A 73 -8.17 3.13 -30.97
CA VAL A 73 -9.15 3.18 -29.89
C VAL A 73 -10.32 4.06 -30.32
N PHE A 74 -11.52 3.53 -30.15
CA PHE A 74 -12.76 4.26 -30.38
C PHE A 74 -13.05 5.22 -29.22
N ALA A 75 -12.93 4.74 -27.98
CA ALA A 75 -13.17 5.55 -26.80
C ALA A 75 -12.31 5.09 -25.60
N TRP A 76 -11.83 6.08 -24.85
CA TRP A 76 -11.25 5.93 -23.53
C TRP A 76 -12.23 6.46 -22.48
N LYS A 77 -12.45 5.71 -21.40
CA LYS A 77 -13.26 6.15 -20.27
C LYS A 77 -12.51 5.94 -18.98
N THR A 78 -12.32 7.02 -18.22
CA THR A 78 -11.64 7.02 -16.93
C THR A 78 -12.05 8.25 -16.11
N VAL A 79 -11.94 8.15 -14.79
CA VAL A 79 -12.08 9.28 -13.86
C VAL A 79 -10.79 10.09 -13.71
N LEU A 80 -9.68 9.56 -14.23
CA LEU A 80 -8.37 10.17 -14.15
C LEU A 80 -8.30 11.47 -14.97
N LYS A 81 -7.52 12.42 -14.46
CA LYS A 81 -7.13 13.60 -15.21
C LYS A 81 -6.23 13.17 -16.39
N SER A 82 -6.84 13.07 -17.56
CA SER A 82 -6.27 12.44 -18.74
C SER A 82 -6.54 13.24 -20.01
N SER A 83 -5.72 13.00 -21.03
CA SER A 83 -5.84 13.58 -22.37
C SER A 83 -5.52 12.52 -23.42
N VAL A 84 -6.31 12.46 -24.48
CA VAL A 84 -6.05 11.59 -25.63
C VAL A 84 -4.96 12.22 -26.49
N LEU A 85 -3.82 11.53 -26.64
CA LEU A 85 -2.67 12.05 -27.36
C LEU A 85 -2.81 11.86 -28.89
N ASN A 86 -3.32 10.71 -29.30
CA ASN A 86 -3.61 10.34 -30.68
C ASN A 86 -4.70 9.24 -30.70
N ASP A 87 -4.93 8.60 -31.83
CA ASP A 87 -5.99 7.61 -32.00
C ASP A 87 -5.73 6.26 -31.32
N SER A 88 -4.60 6.06 -30.65
CA SER A 88 -4.28 4.83 -29.91
C SER A 88 -3.67 5.04 -28.53
N CYS A 89 -3.39 6.27 -28.12
CA CYS A 89 -2.68 6.56 -26.87
C CYS A 89 -3.42 7.56 -25.97
N LEU A 90 -3.41 7.26 -24.67
CA LEU A 90 -3.90 8.10 -23.58
C LEU A 90 -2.72 8.52 -22.69
N VAL A 91 -2.68 9.79 -22.29
CA VAL A 91 -1.79 10.26 -21.23
C VAL A 91 -2.60 10.70 -20.02
N PHE A 92 -2.10 10.44 -18.83
CA PHE A 92 -2.74 10.85 -17.58
C PHE A 92 -1.70 11.04 -16.47
N GLN A 93 -2.11 11.70 -15.39
CA GLN A 93 -1.34 11.76 -14.17
C GLN A 93 -1.93 10.77 -13.16
N ALA A 94 -1.10 9.89 -12.61
CA ALA A 94 -1.52 8.93 -11.59
C ALA A 94 -1.97 9.69 -10.32
N PRO A 95 -2.97 9.17 -9.58
CA PRO A 95 -3.42 9.80 -8.34
C PRO A 95 -2.32 9.91 -7.28
N THR A 96 -2.56 10.81 -6.33
CA THR A 96 -1.63 11.08 -5.24
C THR A 96 -1.74 10.10 -4.05
N LEU A 97 -2.84 9.35 -3.96
CA LEU A 97 -3.04 8.34 -2.91
C LEU A 97 -2.92 6.95 -3.50
N VAL A 98 -2.27 6.04 -2.78
CA VAL A 98 -2.13 4.63 -3.19
C VAL A 98 -3.51 3.97 -3.23
N GLY A 99 -3.80 3.22 -4.30
CA GLY A 99 -5.12 2.66 -4.57
C GLY A 99 -5.22 1.97 -5.93
N VAL A 100 -6.44 1.68 -6.35
CA VAL A 100 -6.75 1.18 -7.71
C VAL A 100 -7.58 2.18 -8.49
N GLU A 101 -7.21 2.40 -9.75
CA GLU A 101 -8.01 3.13 -10.73
C GLU A 101 -8.18 2.30 -11.99
N THR A 102 -9.17 2.65 -12.81
CA THR A 102 -9.43 1.94 -14.06
C THR A 102 -9.42 2.87 -15.27
N VAL A 103 -8.96 2.32 -16.38
CA VAL A 103 -9.08 2.89 -17.71
C VAL A 103 -9.81 1.88 -18.57
N ASP A 104 -11.03 2.22 -18.96
CA ASP A 104 -11.83 1.40 -19.86
C ASP A 104 -11.55 1.83 -21.31
N VAL A 105 -11.27 0.86 -22.18
CA VAL A 105 -10.93 1.07 -23.59
C VAL A 105 -11.90 0.31 -24.48
N SER A 106 -12.43 0.98 -25.50
CA SER A 106 -13.37 0.38 -26.47
C SER A 106 -12.83 0.55 -27.89
N PHE A 107 -13.01 -0.46 -28.75
CA PHE A 107 -12.50 -0.46 -30.13
C PHE A 107 -13.60 -0.28 -31.20
N SER A 108 -14.86 -0.41 -30.82
CA SER A 108 -16.01 -0.05 -31.66
C SER A 108 -17.23 0.29 -30.79
N GLU A 109 -18.27 0.87 -31.40
CA GLU A 109 -19.53 1.20 -30.71
C GLU A 109 -20.29 -0.04 -30.19
N ALA A 110 -20.10 -1.19 -30.84
CA ALA A 110 -20.71 -2.46 -30.46
C ALA A 110 -19.80 -3.33 -29.57
N ASP A 111 -18.56 -2.90 -29.32
CA ASP A 111 -17.59 -3.66 -28.53
C ASP A 111 -17.82 -3.43 -27.04
N SER A 112 -17.74 -4.50 -26.24
CA SER A 112 -17.70 -4.34 -24.78
C SER A 112 -16.39 -3.66 -24.40
N SER A 113 -16.44 -2.66 -23.53
CA SER A 113 -15.23 -2.00 -23.05
C SER A 113 -14.32 -2.99 -22.32
N HIS A 114 -13.04 -3.00 -22.66
CA HIS A 114 -12.01 -3.71 -21.93
C HIS A 114 -11.46 -2.87 -20.79
N GLN A 115 -11.21 -3.49 -19.64
CA GLN A 115 -10.74 -2.78 -18.46
C GLN A 115 -9.23 -2.97 -18.26
N ILE A 116 -8.52 -1.86 -18.10
CA ILE A 116 -7.14 -1.82 -17.64
C ILE A 116 -7.15 -1.31 -16.20
N ASN A 117 -6.68 -2.15 -15.28
CA ASN A 117 -6.54 -1.79 -13.87
C ASN A 117 -5.16 -1.19 -13.61
N LEU A 118 -5.12 -0.11 -12.85
CA LEU A 118 -3.90 0.56 -12.44
C LEU A 118 -3.67 0.31 -10.94
N ALA A 119 -2.56 -0.33 -10.60
CA ALA A 119 -2.10 -0.52 -9.24
C ALA A 119 -1.18 0.65 -8.86
N ILE A 120 -1.73 1.69 -8.21
CA ILE A 120 -1.00 2.92 -7.89
C ILE A 120 -0.26 2.75 -6.57
N GLY A 121 1.06 2.75 -6.60
CA GLY A 121 1.94 2.51 -5.45
C GLY A 121 1.81 1.10 -4.85
N MET A 122 1.31 0.14 -5.64
CA MET A 122 1.12 -1.25 -5.22
C MET A 122 1.80 -2.21 -6.19
N LYS A 123 2.09 -3.41 -5.70
CA LYS A 123 2.52 -4.56 -6.47
C LYS A 123 1.34 -5.47 -6.75
N TYR A 124 1.17 -5.88 -8.00
CA TYR A 124 0.24 -6.93 -8.41
C TYR A 124 0.98 -8.27 -8.43
N LEU A 125 0.60 -9.18 -7.55
CA LEU A 125 1.23 -10.47 -7.37
C LEU A 125 0.22 -11.59 -7.67
N ASN A 126 0.47 -12.35 -8.74
CA ASN A 126 -0.36 -13.48 -9.14
C ASN A 126 0.40 -14.79 -8.93
N PHE A 127 0.01 -15.55 -7.91
CA PHE A 127 0.63 -16.82 -7.57
C PHE A 127 -0.13 -17.98 -8.21
N LYS A 128 0.58 -18.84 -8.94
CA LYS A 128 0.05 -20.05 -9.58
C LYS A 128 0.77 -21.28 -9.04
N ASN A 129 0.22 -21.85 -7.96
CA ASN A 129 0.82 -22.95 -7.20
C ASN A 129 2.26 -22.65 -6.72
N GLU A 130 2.54 -21.39 -6.38
CA GLU A 130 3.87 -20.93 -5.98
C GLU A 130 4.29 -21.62 -4.68
N GLU A 131 5.46 -22.23 -4.66
CA GLU A 131 6.00 -22.85 -3.45
C GLU A 131 6.69 -21.80 -2.57
N VAL A 132 6.16 -21.58 -1.37
CA VAL A 132 6.64 -20.58 -0.40
C VAL A 132 7.10 -21.24 0.89
N LEU A 133 8.13 -20.67 1.52
CA LEU A 133 8.62 -21.10 2.82
C LEU A 133 7.99 -20.22 3.91
N LEU A 134 7.34 -20.86 4.88
CA LEU A 134 6.83 -20.24 6.09
C LEU A 134 7.54 -20.80 7.31
N GLY A 135 7.37 -20.16 8.46
CA GLY A 135 8.07 -20.53 9.67
C GLY A 135 9.51 -20.04 9.72
N PHE A 136 10.10 -20.22 10.90
CA PHE A 136 11.48 -19.93 11.21
C PHE A 136 11.97 -20.83 12.35
N ASN A 137 12.95 -21.69 12.04
CA ASN A 137 13.56 -22.57 13.03
C ASN A 137 14.63 -21.80 13.82
N THR A 138 14.45 -21.65 15.12
CA THR A 138 15.41 -21.02 16.04
C THR A 138 16.39 -22.04 16.64
N CYS A 139 16.02 -23.32 16.68
CA CYS A 139 16.84 -24.39 17.21
C CYS A 139 17.84 -24.88 16.15
N ARG A 140 19.12 -24.99 16.53
CA ARG A 140 20.15 -25.63 15.68
C ARG A 140 20.04 -27.16 15.77
N GLU A 141 20.33 -27.86 14.68
CA GLU A 141 20.25 -29.34 14.59
C GLU A 141 21.03 -30.09 15.68
N ASN A 142 22.11 -29.51 16.22
CA ASN A 142 22.99 -30.14 17.22
C ASN A 142 22.66 -29.82 18.68
N GLN A 143 21.54 -29.15 18.98
CA GLN A 143 21.12 -28.97 20.38
C GLN A 143 20.42 -30.23 20.89
N LEU A 144 20.87 -30.72 22.06
CA LEU A 144 20.32 -31.91 22.75
C LEU A 144 18.78 -31.88 22.72
N VAL A 145 18.21 -32.94 22.15
CA VAL A 145 16.77 -33.18 22.01
C VAL A 145 16.09 -32.94 23.36
N GLY A 146 15.23 -31.92 23.44
CA GLY A 146 14.41 -31.61 24.62
C GLY A 146 14.59 -30.23 25.26
N ARG A 147 15.64 -29.44 24.95
CA ARG A 147 15.80 -28.08 25.51
C ARG A 147 15.31 -26.93 24.62
N CYS A 148 15.24 -27.13 23.31
CA CYS A 148 14.80 -26.10 22.36
C CYS A 148 13.59 -26.60 21.56
N LYS A 149 12.52 -25.80 21.49
CA LYS A 149 11.32 -26.07 20.70
C LYS A 149 11.09 -24.89 19.76
N ASN A 150 11.06 -25.15 18.45
CA ASN A 150 10.65 -24.15 17.47
C ASN A 150 9.18 -23.81 17.68
N GLU A 151 8.87 -22.54 17.94
CA GLU A 151 7.49 -22.05 18.12
C GLU A 151 6.74 -22.01 16.79
N ASP A 152 7.43 -21.64 15.72
CA ASP A 152 6.90 -21.50 14.36
C ASP A 152 7.80 -22.28 13.37
N PRO A 153 7.79 -23.62 13.37
CA PRO A 153 8.73 -24.41 12.58
C PRO A 153 8.62 -24.18 11.07
N GLU A 154 9.76 -24.27 10.38
CA GLU A 154 9.82 -24.11 8.92
C GLU A 154 8.95 -25.15 8.20
N ARG A 155 8.17 -24.67 7.23
CA ARG A 155 7.20 -25.47 6.47
C ARG A 155 6.98 -24.89 5.09
N LEU A 156 6.84 -25.77 4.10
CA LEU A 156 6.56 -25.40 2.72
C LEU A 156 5.06 -25.45 2.44
N PHE A 157 4.57 -24.43 1.73
CA PHE A 157 3.21 -24.33 1.24
C PHE A 157 3.22 -24.08 -0.27
N SER A 158 2.19 -24.56 -0.97
CA SER A 158 1.84 -24.09 -2.31
C SER A 158 0.72 -23.06 -2.19
N VAL A 159 0.90 -21.91 -2.84
CA VAL A 159 -0.03 -20.79 -2.81
C VAL A 159 -0.55 -20.51 -4.22
N THR A 160 -1.87 -20.46 -4.35
CA THR A 160 -2.54 -19.95 -5.53
C THR A 160 -3.42 -18.79 -5.11
N GLY A 161 -3.27 -17.64 -5.73
CA GLY A 161 -4.07 -16.47 -5.40
C GLY A 161 -3.49 -15.18 -5.94
N THR A 162 -4.32 -14.14 -5.93
CA THR A 162 -3.99 -12.86 -6.55
C THR A 162 -4.05 -11.76 -5.50
N TYR A 163 -2.98 -10.99 -5.36
CA TYR A 163 -2.87 -9.95 -4.35
C TYR A 163 -2.47 -8.62 -4.97
N LEU A 164 -3.05 -7.55 -4.45
CA LEU A 164 -2.41 -6.25 -4.43
C LEU A 164 -1.75 -6.06 -3.07
N VAL A 165 -0.50 -5.63 -3.08
CA VAL A 165 0.29 -5.39 -1.87
C VAL A 165 0.88 -4.00 -1.98
N ASP A 166 0.71 -3.18 -0.94
CA ASP A 166 1.35 -1.87 -0.91
C ASP A 166 2.87 -2.04 -1.07
N LYS A 167 3.43 -1.30 -2.04
CA LYS A 167 4.85 -1.39 -2.41
C LYS A 167 5.76 -0.93 -1.26
N TYR A 168 5.28 0.04 -0.51
CA TYR A 168 5.92 0.67 0.64
C TYR A 168 4.99 0.58 1.87
N PRO A 169 5.52 0.74 3.10
CA PRO A 169 4.68 1.08 4.25
C PRO A 169 3.86 2.35 3.98
N VAL A 170 2.68 2.45 4.58
CA VAL A 170 1.83 3.65 4.46
C VAL A 170 2.61 4.88 4.94
N THR A 171 2.58 5.98 4.17
CA THR A 171 3.33 7.20 4.51
C THR A 171 2.53 8.17 5.37
N ASN A 172 3.22 9.11 6.02
CA ASN A 172 2.61 10.13 6.88
C ASN A 172 1.60 11.01 6.12
N CYS A 173 1.94 11.43 4.89
CA CYS A 173 1.03 12.20 4.05
C CYS A 173 -0.22 11.41 3.69
N GLU A 174 -0.08 10.15 3.25
CA GLU A 174 -1.23 9.33 2.88
C GLU A 174 -2.18 9.08 4.05
N PHE A 175 -1.60 8.76 5.21
CA PHE A 175 -2.35 8.62 6.44
C PHE A 175 -3.09 9.91 6.80
N THR A 176 -2.40 11.06 6.76
CA THR A 176 -2.98 12.37 7.08
C THR A 176 -4.11 12.75 6.13
N GLN A 177 -3.93 12.56 4.83
CA GLN A 177 -4.93 12.92 3.82
C GLN A 177 -6.18 12.02 3.90
N LEU A 178 -6.00 10.70 4.00
CA LEU A 178 -7.14 9.79 4.06
C LEU A 178 -7.90 9.87 5.39
N MET A 179 -7.18 10.08 6.51
CA MET A 179 -7.76 10.19 7.84
C MET A 179 -8.05 11.64 8.24
N TRP A 180 -8.03 12.59 7.30
CA TRP A 180 -8.11 14.03 7.57
C TRP A 180 -9.25 14.40 8.52
N ASP A 181 -10.45 13.89 8.27
CA ASP A 181 -11.65 14.21 9.07
C ASP A 181 -11.67 13.46 10.41
N SER A 182 -10.89 12.38 10.55
CA SER A 182 -10.73 11.65 11.82
C SER A 182 -9.69 12.27 12.75
N ILE A 183 -8.69 12.97 12.22
CA ILE A 183 -7.68 13.68 13.00
C ILE A 183 -8.30 15.00 13.52
N PRO A 184 -8.44 15.22 14.83
CA PRO A 184 -9.08 16.43 15.36
C PRO A 184 -8.25 17.69 15.05
N ALA A 185 -8.81 18.87 15.31
CA ALA A 185 -8.06 20.13 15.18
C ALA A 185 -7.32 20.50 16.47
N THR A 186 -7.73 19.95 17.60
CA THR A 186 -7.17 20.21 18.93
C THR A 186 -6.96 18.90 19.69
N SER A 187 -5.95 18.88 20.56
CA SER A 187 -5.67 17.71 21.40
C SER A 187 -6.80 17.53 22.41
N LEU A 188 -7.38 16.32 22.44
CA LEU A 188 -8.38 15.94 23.43
C LEU A 188 -7.73 15.39 24.71
N TYR A 189 -6.42 15.07 24.67
CA TYR A 189 -5.68 14.46 25.77
C TYR A 189 -5.13 15.52 26.73
N ARG A 190 -5.50 15.42 28.02
CA ARG A 190 -5.18 16.44 29.03
C ARG A 190 -3.82 16.28 29.71
N ASN A 191 -3.20 15.08 29.69
CA ASN A 191 -1.97 14.79 30.45
C ASN A 191 -0.74 14.68 29.55
N GLU A 192 0.37 15.31 29.95
CA GLU A 192 1.70 15.17 29.33
C GLU A 192 2.23 13.74 29.53
N SER A 193 2.02 12.91 28.51
CA SER A 193 2.46 11.52 28.46
C SER A 193 2.78 11.18 27.03
N LEU A 194 3.61 10.15 26.80
CA LEU A 194 3.93 9.66 25.45
C LEU A 194 2.69 9.56 24.56
N ARG A 195 1.58 9.06 25.12
CA ARG A 195 0.28 8.99 24.44
C ARG A 195 -0.11 10.33 23.81
N LYS A 196 -0.08 11.43 24.57
CA LYS A 196 -0.41 12.78 24.09
C LYS A 196 0.53 13.21 22.96
N ASP A 197 1.83 12.93 23.09
CA ASP A 197 2.83 13.30 22.06
C ASP A 197 2.54 12.64 20.70
N TYR A 198 2.14 11.35 20.68
CA TYR A 198 1.73 10.67 19.44
C TYR A 198 0.49 11.31 18.79
N TYR A 199 -0.48 11.71 19.60
CA TYR A 199 -1.66 12.41 19.08
C TYR A 199 -1.30 13.77 18.54
N GLU A 200 -0.50 14.53 19.28
CA GLU A 200 -0.10 15.89 18.90
C GLU A 200 0.81 15.90 17.67
N ASP A 201 1.62 14.86 17.44
CA ASP A 201 2.38 14.69 16.21
C ASP A 201 1.46 14.65 14.97
N TRP A 202 0.36 13.87 15.01
CA TRP A 202 -0.62 13.87 13.91
C TRP A 202 -1.35 15.20 13.74
N LEU A 203 -1.61 15.92 14.84
CA LEU A 203 -2.20 17.27 14.78
C LEU A 203 -1.24 18.27 14.12
N ASN A 204 0.04 18.21 14.50
CA ASN A 204 1.09 19.06 13.97
C ASN A 204 1.28 18.78 12.47
N ARG A 205 1.33 17.51 12.06
CA ARG A 205 1.36 17.10 10.65
C ARG A 205 0.17 17.65 9.88
N LYS A 206 -1.05 17.42 10.37
CA LYS A 206 -2.27 17.96 9.75
C LYS A 206 -2.25 19.48 9.63
N SER A 207 -1.78 20.18 10.66
CA SER A 207 -1.73 21.66 10.69
C SER A 207 -0.67 22.23 9.74
N ALA A 208 0.42 21.48 9.52
CA ALA A 208 1.46 21.81 8.54
C ALA A 208 1.07 21.44 7.10
N SER A 209 0.06 20.60 6.93
CA SER A 209 -0.44 20.09 5.65
C SER A 209 -1.62 20.89 5.11
N LYS A 210 -1.84 20.78 3.79
CA LYS A 210 -3.06 21.24 3.13
C LYS A 210 -3.93 20.05 2.72
N ARG A 211 -5.24 20.14 2.94
CA ARG A 211 -6.18 19.09 2.51
C ARG A 211 -6.14 18.93 0.99
N ASN A 212 -6.09 17.69 0.51
CA ASN A 212 -5.99 17.31 -0.89
C ASN A 212 -4.69 17.80 -1.57
N GLU A 213 -3.63 18.05 -0.80
CA GLU A 213 -2.32 18.29 -1.40
C GLU A 213 -1.69 17.00 -1.95
N ASN A 214 -0.71 17.16 -2.84
CA ASN A 214 0.00 16.03 -3.40
C ASN A 214 0.91 15.38 -2.35
N CYS A 215 0.70 14.11 -2.08
CA CYS A 215 1.64 13.27 -1.35
C CYS A 215 2.75 12.83 -2.30
N ILE A 216 3.99 13.25 -2.01
CA ILE A 216 5.16 12.80 -2.76
C ILE A 216 5.30 11.28 -2.67
N THR A 217 5.88 10.67 -3.71
CA THR A 217 5.93 9.21 -3.85
C THR A 217 6.68 8.55 -2.69
N GLN A 218 7.88 9.06 -2.42
CA GLN A 218 8.79 8.57 -1.37
C GLN A 218 8.70 9.46 -0.13
N ASP A 219 7.49 9.66 0.39
CA ASP A 219 7.27 10.34 1.67
C ASP A 219 7.75 9.48 2.84
N THR A 220 7.89 10.11 4.00
CA THR A 220 8.25 9.48 5.27
C THR A 220 7.21 8.45 5.73
N ALA A 221 7.65 7.28 6.19
CA ALA A 221 6.75 6.21 6.66
C ALA A 221 5.93 6.64 7.89
N ALA A 222 4.66 6.25 7.98
CA ALA A 222 3.90 6.39 9.21
C ALA A 222 4.40 5.37 10.24
N ASN A 223 4.77 5.81 11.44
CA ASN A 223 5.25 4.95 12.54
C ASN A 223 4.49 5.15 13.85
N THR A 224 3.58 6.11 13.91
CA THR A 224 2.81 6.49 15.10
C THR A 224 1.36 6.01 15.02
N VAL A 225 1.13 4.83 14.43
CA VAL A 225 -0.20 4.29 14.13
C VAL A 225 -0.50 3.08 15.02
N SER A 226 -1.60 3.12 15.77
CA SER A 226 -2.07 1.95 16.52
C SER A 226 -2.76 0.93 15.62
N LEU A 227 -2.89 -0.31 16.10
CA LEU A 227 -3.57 -1.38 15.36
C LEU A 227 -5.00 -0.98 14.94
N PHE A 228 -5.76 -0.36 15.85
CA PHE A 228 -7.14 0.06 15.57
C PHE A 228 -7.19 1.20 14.54
N GLN A 229 -6.26 2.15 14.57
CA GLN A 229 -6.14 3.16 13.52
C GLN A 229 -5.78 2.57 12.16
N ALA A 230 -4.87 1.59 12.10
CA ALA A 230 -4.51 0.90 10.85
C ALA A 230 -5.72 0.14 10.27
N MET A 231 -6.54 -0.50 11.12
CA MET A 231 -7.80 -1.13 10.70
C MET A 231 -8.83 -0.11 10.18
N LYS A 232 -8.97 1.04 10.85
CA LYS A 232 -9.84 2.14 10.37
C LYS A 232 -9.35 2.69 9.03
N TYR A 233 -8.04 2.87 8.87
CA TYR A 233 -7.44 3.32 7.62
C TYR A 233 -7.70 2.34 6.46
N ALA A 234 -7.56 1.03 6.70
CA ALA A 234 -7.87 0.00 5.71
C ALA A 234 -9.34 0.05 5.23
N ASN A 235 -10.28 0.21 6.18
CA ASN A 235 -11.70 0.40 5.85
C ASN A 235 -11.95 1.72 5.10
N ALA A 236 -11.34 2.83 5.53
CA ALA A 236 -11.46 4.13 4.87
C ALA A 236 -10.95 4.06 3.42
N ARG A 237 -9.83 3.38 3.18
CA ARG A 237 -9.28 3.16 1.83
C ARG A 237 -10.22 2.33 0.97
N SER A 238 -10.81 1.29 1.55
CA SER A 238 -11.82 0.46 0.87
C SER A 238 -13.03 1.30 0.46
N ILE A 239 -13.57 2.11 1.37
CA ILE A 239 -14.74 2.96 1.11
C ILE A 239 -14.46 3.99 0.03
N ARG A 240 -13.26 4.61 0.04
CA ARG A 240 -12.84 5.58 -0.98
C ARG A 240 -12.93 5.00 -2.39
N GLU A 241 -12.66 3.72 -2.55
CA GLU A 241 -12.68 3.00 -3.83
C GLU A 241 -14.02 2.27 -4.10
N GLY A 242 -15.06 2.53 -3.30
CA GLY A 242 -16.35 1.87 -3.42
C GLY A 242 -16.34 0.38 -3.06
N LEU A 243 -15.32 -0.09 -2.34
CA LEU A 243 -15.17 -1.47 -1.89
C LEU A 243 -15.86 -1.70 -0.55
N LYS A 244 -16.24 -2.95 -0.28
CA LYS A 244 -16.79 -3.34 1.01
C LYS A 244 -15.68 -3.33 2.08
N PRO A 245 -15.84 -2.63 3.21
CA PRO A 245 -14.89 -2.67 4.32
C PRO A 245 -14.59 -4.10 4.81
N TYR A 246 -13.36 -4.37 5.24
CA TYR A 246 -12.97 -5.70 5.73
C TYR A 246 -13.27 -5.90 7.22
N TYR A 247 -13.07 -4.86 8.04
CA TYR A 247 -13.25 -4.95 9.48
C TYR A 247 -14.63 -4.45 9.91
N ILE A 248 -15.33 -5.24 10.71
CA ILE A 248 -16.57 -4.87 11.39
C ILE A 248 -16.23 -4.56 12.85
N PHE A 249 -16.60 -3.36 13.30
CA PHE A 249 -16.32 -2.88 14.65
C PHE A 249 -17.59 -2.95 15.51
N THR A 250 -17.56 -3.76 16.56
CA THR A 250 -18.69 -3.95 17.47
C THR A 250 -18.26 -3.59 18.90
N PRO A 251 -19.05 -2.80 19.64
CA PRO A 251 -18.82 -2.61 21.08
C PRO A 251 -18.74 -3.96 21.79
N VAL A 252 -17.89 -4.05 22.80
CA VAL A 252 -17.89 -5.22 23.68
C VAL A 252 -19.11 -5.13 24.61
N GLU A 253 -19.97 -6.15 24.60
CA GLU A 253 -21.17 -6.21 25.46
C GLU A 253 -20.80 -6.53 26.91
N GLU A 254 -19.73 -7.31 27.11
CA GLU A 254 -19.16 -7.68 28.40
C GLU A 254 -17.79 -7.03 28.58
N TYR A 255 -17.41 -6.70 29.81
CA TYR A 255 -16.11 -6.10 30.12
C TYR A 255 -14.97 -7.00 29.62
N ALA A 256 -14.17 -6.50 28.68
CA ALA A 256 -12.94 -7.15 28.26
C ALA A 256 -11.77 -6.63 29.10
N GLU A 257 -11.01 -7.54 29.72
CA GLU A 257 -9.88 -7.16 30.58
C GLU A 257 -8.61 -6.87 29.78
N ARG A 258 -8.48 -7.47 28.59
CA ARG A 258 -7.30 -7.39 27.73
C ARG A 258 -7.64 -7.64 26.26
N GLU A 259 -6.67 -7.39 25.40
CA GLU A 259 -6.72 -7.86 24.02
C GLU A 259 -6.69 -9.39 23.96
N SER A 260 -7.37 -9.95 22.97
CA SER A 260 -7.48 -11.40 22.82
C SER A 260 -7.89 -11.81 21.41
N ILE A 261 -7.37 -12.92 20.92
CA ILE A 261 -7.94 -13.62 19.76
C ILE A 261 -9.13 -14.46 20.25
N LEU A 262 -10.32 -14.20 19.69
CA LEU A 262 -11.54 -14.96 20.01
C LEU A 262 -11.72 -16.12 19.03
N SER A 263 -11.41 -15.91 17.77
CA SER A 263 -11.42 -16.92 16.71
C SER A 263 -10.48 -16.50 15.59
N THR A 264 -10.39 -17.31 14.52
CA THR A 264 -9.59 -16.99 13.33
C THR A 264 -10.03 -15.70 12.63
N THR A 265 -11.24 -15.21 12.90
CA THR A 265 -11.84 -14.03 12.26
C THR A 265 -12.35 -12.99 13.27
N GLN A 266 -12.19 -13.23 14.57
CA GLN A 266 -12.70 -12.34 15.61
C GLN A 266 -11.64 -12.09 16.68
N ARG A 267 -11.54 -10.83 17.11
CA ARG A 267 -10.52 -10.38 18.04
C ARG A 267 -10.99 -9.20 18.86
N ILE A 268 -10.47 -9.08 20.08
CA ILE A 268 -10.58 -7.90 20.92
C ILE A 268 -9.27 -7.11 20.79
N VAL A 269 -9.38 -5.83 20.44
CA VAL A 269 -8.24 -4.91 20.33
C VAL A 269 -8.47 -3.69 21.20
N THR A 270 -7.38 -3.02 21.61
CA THR A 270 -7.50 -1.73 22.28
C THR A 270 -8.09 -0.70 21.30
N ARG A 271 -9.17 -0.05 21.71
CA ARG A 271 -9.87 1.00 20.95
C ARG A 271 -9.10 2.31 21.03
N ARG A 272 -7.90 2.32 20.43
CA ARG A 272 -7.01 3.49 20.40
C ARG A 272 -7.14 4.17 19.05
N ASP A 273 -7.79 5.32 18.99
CA ASP A 273 -7.79 6.19 17.82
C ASP A 273 -7.80 7.66 18.27
N PHE A 274 -8.06 8.59 17.37
CA PHE A 274 -8.08 10.02 17.62
C PHE A 274 -9.21 10.52 18.56
N THR A 275 -10.06 9.63 19.05
CA THR A 275 -11.17 9.97 19.95
C THR A 275 -10.97 9.35 21.34
N ILE A 276 -11.59 9.96 22.34
CA ILE A 276 -11.62 9.40 23.71
C ILE A 276 -12.77 8.42 23.79
N HIS A 277 -12.48 7.21 24.26
CA HIS A 277 -13.47 6.16 24.46
C HIS A 277 -13.58 5.82 25.94
N ASP A 278 -14.81 5.74 26.44
CA ASP A 278 -15.09 5.27 27.81
C ASP A 278 -14.75 3.78 27.94
N ILE A 279 -15.03 3.01 26.89
CA ILE A 279 -14.72 1.58 26.80
C ILE A 279 -13.38 1.41 26.08
N LYS A 280 -12.39 0.86 26.80
CA LYS A 280 -11.00 0.70 26.32
C LYS A 280 -10.85 -0.27 25.16
N TYR A 281 -11.74 -1.25 25.04
CA TYR A 281 -11.62 -2.36 24.09
C TYR A 281 -12.78 -2.37 23.10
N ILE A 282 -12.54 -2.94 21.93
CA ILE A 282 -13.54 -3.13 20.89
C ILE A 282 -13.38 -4.50 20.24
N GLN A 283 -14.49 -5.14 19.93
CA GLN A 283 -14.49 -6.35 19.14
C GLN A 283 -14.37 -6.01 17.66
N VAL A 284 -13.46 -6.69 16.98
CA VAL A 284 -13.25 -6.59 15.54
C VAL A 284 -13.55 -7.96 14.94
N SER A 285 -14.45 -8.01 13.97
CA SER A 285 -14.74 -9.21 13.17
C SER A 285 -14.34 -8.98 11.73
N ASP A 286 -13.84 -10.01 11.06
CA ASP A 286 -13.53 -9.95 9.64
C ASP A 286 -14.76 -10.28 8.80
N ASP A 287 -15.01 -9.48 7.77
CA ASP A 287 -16.02 -9.76 6.77
C ASP A 287 -15.42 -10.60 5.63
N SER A 288 -15.72 -11.90 5.61
CA SER A 288 -15.23 -12.81 4.57
C SER A 288 -15.75 -12.50 3.16
N THR A 289 -16.82 -11.70 3.06
CA THR A 289 -17.38 -11.26 1.77
C THR A 289 -16.78 -9.93 1.31
N SER A 290 -15.95 -9.29 2.13
CA SER A 290 -15.26 -8.06 1.76
C SER A 290 -14.29 -8.30 0.61
N ASN A 291 -14.32 -7.38 -0.37
CA ASN A 291 -13.34 -7.28 -1.44
C ASN A 291 -12.35 -6.12 -1.19
N GLY A 292 -12.31 -5.59 0.03
CA GLY A 292 -11.55 -4.42 0.44
C GLY A 292 -10.13 -4.73 0.93
N TYR A 293 -9.49 -3.68 1.43
CA TYR A 293 -8.14 -3.73 1.98
C TYR A 293 -8.12 -4.19 3.43
N ARG A 294 -7.00 -4.81 3.82
CA ARG A 294 -6.73 -5.22 5.19
C ARG A 294 -5.24 -5.29 5.48
N LEU A 295 -4.90 -5.49 6.75
CA LEU A 295 -3.55 -5.83 7.17
C LEU A 295 -3.23 -7.27 6.73
N PRO A 296 -1.96 -7.58 6.43
CA PRO A 296 -1.56 -8.95 6.16
C PRO A 296 -1.69 -9.81 7.41
N TYR A 297 -2.09 -11.07 7.22
CA TYR A 297 -1.90 -12.09 8.23
C TYR A 297 -0.43 -12.51 8.28
N TYR A 298 -0.01 -13.08 9.41
CA TYR A 298 1.36 -13.53 9.64
C TYR A 298 2.01 -14.31 8.50
N ASN A 299 1.33 -15.36 8.01
CA ASN A 299 1.85 -16.17 6.91
C ASN A 299 1.94 -15.39 5.58
N GLU A 300 0.99 -14.47 5.33
CA GLU A 300 1.01 -13.61 4.14
C GLU A 300 2.17 -12.63 4.23
N TRP A 301 2.33 -11.96 5.36
CA TRP A 301 3.47 -11.06 5.60
C TRP A 301 4.79 -11.80 5.42
N MET A 302 4.94 -13.02 5.95
CA MET A 302 6.16 -13.79 5.79
C MET A 302 6.45 -14.18 4.34
N MET A 303 5.42 -14.61 3.59
CA MET A 303 5.54 -14.86 2.15
C MET A 303 6.00 -13.60 1.42
N PHE A 304 5.36 -12.46 1.70
CA PHE A 304 5.71 -11.19 1.09
C PHE A 304 7.11 -10.73 1.46
N ALA A 305 7.51 -10.83 2.72
CA ALA A 305 8.84 -10.44 3.20
C ALA A 305 9.94 -11.27 2.56
N ARG A 306 9.75 -12.60 2.46
CA ARG A 306 10.69 -13.51 1.81
C ARG A 306 10.82 -13.24 0.32
N GLY A 307 9.77 -12.82 -0.36
CA GLY A 307 9.86 -12.45 -1.79
C GLY A 307 10.44 -13.56 -2.67
N GLY A 308 10.13 -14.82 -2.37
CA GLY A 308 10.71 -16.00 -3.03
C GLY A 308 11.96 -16.60 -2.36
N ASP A 309 12.51 -15.97 -1.32
CA ASP A 309 13.67 -16.48 -0.58
C ASP A 309 13.30 -17.63 0.37
N LYS A 310 13.73 -18.84 -0.01
CA LYS A 310 13.54 -20.10 0.74
C LYS A 310 14.80 -20.62 1.41
N LYS A 311 15.91 -19.87 1.31
CA LYS A 311 17.24 -20.35 1.72
C LYS A 311 17.80 -19.58 2.90
N ASN A 312 17.62 -18.27 2.93
CA ASN A 312 18.27 -17.43 3.93
C ASN A 312 17.38 -17.19 5.15
N MET A 313 18.04 -16.72 6.23
CA MET A 313 17.38 -16.32 7.48
C MET A 313 16.83 -14.89 7.39
N ALA A 314 17.44 -14.04 6.56
CA ALA A 314 17.05 -12.67 6.26
C ALA A 314 17.44 -12.32 4.80
N PRO A 315 16.97 -11.20 4.22
CA PRO A 315 17.34 -10.79 2.86
C PRO A 315 18.85 -10.63 2.62
N TRP A 316 19.62 -10.37 3.70
CA TRP A 316 21.08 -10.24 3.68
C TRP A 316 21.83 -11.54 4.02
N GLY A 317 21.15 -12.68 4.14
CA GLY A 317 21.74 -13.96 4.49
C GLY A 317 21.45 -14.37 5.93
N ASP A 318 22.50 -14.48 6.75
CA ASP A 318 22.45 -14.85 8.15
C ASP A 318 23.15 -13.82 9.06
N SER A 319 23.15 -14.10 10.37
CA SER A 319 23.75 -13.22 11.39
C SER A 319 25.28 -13.24 11.44
N SER A 320 25.95 -14.06 10.60
CA SER A 320 27.42 -14.07 10.45
C SER A 320 27.94 -13.03 9.46
N GLY A 321 27.03 -12.37 8.72
CA GLY A 321 27.34 -11.29 7.80
C GLY A 321 27.86 -10.00 8.47
N THR A 322 28.13 -8.97 7.65
CA THR A 322 28.48 -7.62 8.14
C THR A 322 27.27 -6.71 8.09
N PHE A 323 27.23 -5.71 8.98
CA PHE A 323 26.17 -4.70 8.98
C PHE A 323 26.05 -3.95 7.64
N GLU A 324 27.15 -3.76 6.90
CA GLU A 324 27.11 -3.14 5.57
C GLU A 324 26.22 -3.90 4.58
N LYS A 325 26.11 -5.23 4.69
CA LYS A 325 25.21 -6.01 3.83
C LYS A 325 23.74 -5.75 4.17
N THR A 326 23.42 -5.45 5.43
CA THR A 326 22.04 -5.21 5.86
C THR A 326 21.53 -3.87 5.36
N LYS A 327 22.39 -2.83 5.34
CA LYS A 327 22.05 -1.48 4.85
C LYS A 327 21.54 -1.43 3.41
N LYS A 328 21.80 -2.48 2.62
CA LYS A 328 21.27 -2.61 1.27
C LYS A 328 19.77 -2.88 1.24
N TYR A 329 19.22 -3.51 2.28
CA TYR A 329 17.85 -4.03 2.33
C TYR A 329 17.02 -3.50 3.50
N ALA A 330 17.68 -3.10 4.59
CA ALA A 330 17.02 -2.65 5.80
C ALA A 330 17.67 -1.40 6.37
N ARG A 331 16.84 -0.49 6.86
CA ARG A 331 17.29 0.76 7.47
C ARG A 331 17.20 0.70 8.98
N PHE A 332 18.35 0.50 9.61
CA PHE A 332 18.53 0.50 11.07
C PHE A 332 19.36 1.73 11.48
N LYS A 333 18.97 2.46 12.54
CA LYS A 333 19.66 3.67 13.01
C LYS A 333 20.22 3.52 14.43
N THR A 334 21.30 4.25 14.72
CA THR A 334 22.02 4.25 16.00
C THR A 334 21.47 5.21 17.05
N LYS A 335 20.71 6.23 16.67
CA LYS A 335 20.24 7.27 17.60
C LYS A 335 18.73 7.40 17.56
N MET A 336 18.14 7.34 18.75
CA MET A 336 16.71 7.57 18.97
C MET A 336 16.37 9.04 18.70
N VAL A 337 15.63 9.29 17.63
CA VAL A 337 14.80 10.50 17.51
C VAL A 337 13.37 10.00 17.53
N SER A 338 12.60 10.44 18.52
CA SER A 338 11.21 10.05 18.66
C SER A 338 10.39 10.66 17.51
N PHE A 339 9.44 9.89 16.97
CA PHE A 339 8.40 10.37 16.01
C PHE A 339 8.88 10.73 14.60
N GLU A 340 10.17 10.60 14.29
CA GLU A 340 10.70 10.86 12.95
C GLU A 340 11.00 9.55 12.22
N THR A 341 10.49 9.44 10.99
CA THR A 341 10.87 8.39 10.04
C THR A 341 11.55 9.01 8.83
N GLU A 342 11.98 8.17 7.91
CA GLU A 342 12.61 8.60 6.66
C GLU A 342 11.79 8.20 5.44
N PRO A 343 12.09 8.81 4.28
CA PRO A 343 11.50 8.43 3.00
C PRO A 343 11.47 6.91 2.79
N VAL A 344 10.33 6.40 2.34
CA VAL A 344 10.20 5.00 1.90
C VAL A 344 10.94 4.76 0.58
N GLY A 345 11.24 3.50 0.28
CA GLY A 345 11.69 3.07 -1.04
C GLY A 345 13.13 3.42 -1.39
N GLN A 346 13.96 3.72 -0.40
CA GLN A 346 15.34 4.18 -0.60
C GLN A 346 16.35 3.04 -0.73
N LEU A 347 15.96 1.82 -0.36
CA LEU A 347 16.83 0.64 -0.33
C LEU A 347 16.43 -0.38 -1.41
N THR A 348 17.07 -1.55 -1.43
CA THR A 348 16.79 -2.59 -2.44
C THR A 348 15.50 -3.33 -2.08
N PRO A 349 14.55 -3.49 -3.02
CA PRO A 349 13.37 -4.31 -2.78
C PRO A 349 13.70 -5.79 -2.70
N ASN A 350 12.80 -6.59 -2.14
CA ASN A 350 12.90 -8.05 -2.21
C ASN A 350 12.47 -8.59 -3.60
N GLY A 351 12.46 -9.92 -3.76
CA GLY A 351 12.14 -10.56 -5.05
C GLY A 351 10.71 -10.34 -5.57
N TYR A 352 9.79 -9.80 -4.76
CA TYR A 352 8.46 -9.37 -5.20
C TYR A 352 8.36 -7.87 -5.47
N GLY A 353 9.47 -7.13 -5.39
CA GLY A 353 9.47 -5.69 -5.62
C GLY A 353 8.93 -4.87 -4.45
N LEU A 354 8.85 -5.47 -3.26
CA LEU A 354 8.41 -4.81 -2.02
C LEU A 354 9.60 -4.21 -1.29
N TYR A 355 9.44 -2.97 -0.82
CA TYR A 355 10.47 -2.21 -0.15
C TYR A 355 10.20 -2.15 1.36
N ASP A 356 11.27 -1.89 2.12
CA ASP A 356 11.21 -1.59 3.55
C ASP A 356 10.45 -2.65 4.37
N MET A 357 10.54 -3.92 3.97
CA MET A 357 10.01 -5.06 4.75
C MET A 357 10.76 -5.23 6.08
N PHE A 358 11.95 -4.63 6.20
CA PHE A 358 12.82 -4.70 7.37
C PHE A 358 13.41 -3.33 7.70
N GLY A 359 13.43 -2.97 8.98
CA GLY A 359 13.84 -1.63 9.42
C GLY A 359 12.87 -0.56 8.97
N LEU A 360 13.27 0.71 9.09
CA LEU A 360 12.45 1.91 8.90
C LEU A 360 11.27 2.00 9.88
N VAL A 361 10.29 1.10 9.77
CA VAL A 361 9.17 0.95 10.70
C VAL A 361 8.85 -0.52 10.90
N GLN A 362 8.47 -0.88 12.13
CA GLN A 362 7.77 -2.13 12.37
C GLN A 362 6.39 -2.10 11.73
N GLU A 363 5.90 -3.27 11.30
CA GLU A 363 4.58 -3.39 10.69
C GLU A 363 3.62 -4.20 11.56
N HIS A 364 2.40 -3.69 11.75
CA HIS A 364 1.28 -4.45 12.31
C HIS A 364 0.90 -5.63 11.42
N VAL A 365 0.94 -6.84 11.98
CA VAL A 365 0.63 -8.10 11.29
C VAL A 365 -0.33 -8.95 12.12
N LEU A 366 -1.45 -9.35 11.50
CA LEU A 366 -2.52 -10.05 12.19
C LEU A 366 -2.16 -11.52 12.48
N LEU A 367 -2.53 -11.96 13.69
CA LEU A 367 -2.46 -13.35 14.11
C LEU A 367 -3.84 -14.00 14.04
N LYS A 368 -3.94 -15.21 13.46
CA LYS A 368 -5.17 -16.02 13.45
C LYS A 368 -5.35 -16.84 14.73
N SER A 369 -4.26 -17.09 15.43
CA SER A 369 -4.19 -17.82 16.69
C SER A 369 -2.92 -17.40 17.42
N SER A 370 -2.86 -17.68 18.72
CA SER A 370 -1.59 -17.59 19.43
C SER A 370 -0.57 -18.52 18.77
N LEU A 371 0.56 -17.96 18.35
CA LEU A 371 1.63 -18.64 17.63
C LEU A 371 2.91 -18.68 18.48
N PHE A 372 3.11 -17.69 19.33
CA PHE A 372 4.35 -17.49 20.06
C PHE A 372 4.13 -17.55 21.55
N ARG A 373 5.09 -18.09 22.32
CA ARG A 373 4.91 -18.17 23.79
C ARG A 373 4.75 -16.80 24.42
N GLY A 374 5.39 -15.78 23.85
CA GLY A 374 5.35 -14.41 24.32
C GLY A 374 4.16 -13.60 23.83
N ASP A 375 3.30 -14.11 22.93
CA ASP A 375 2.24 -13.30 22.34
C ASP A 375 1.08 -12.97 23.28
N LEU A 376 1.03 -13.53 24.50
CA LEU A 376 0.07 -13.21 25.57
C LEU A 376 -1.41 -13.08 25.12
N GLY A 377 -1.79 -13.71 24.00
CA GLY A 377 -3.13 -13.63 23.40
C GLY A 377 -3.37 -12.42 22.48
N PHE A 378 -2.39 -11.57 22.22
CA PHE A 378 -2.51 -10.42 21.32
C PHE A 378 -2.91 -10.82 19.90
N ALA A 379 -3.80 -10.05 19.29
CA ALA A 379 -4.33 -10.36 17.96
C ALA A 379 -3.45 -9.89 16.79
N SER A 380 -2.32 -9.27 17.11
CA SER A 380 -1.31 -8.79 16.18
C SER A 380 0.07 -8.93 16.80
N CYS A 381 1.09 -9.09 15.96
CA CYS A 381 2.49 -8.88 16.33
C CYS A 381 3.09 -7.77 15.45
N LEU A 382 4.30 -7.34 15.80
CA LEU A 382 5.10 -6.46 14.97
C LEU A 382 6.19 -7.23 14.25
N LYS A 383 6.36 -6.93 12.96
CA LYS A 383 7.33 -7.58 12.07
C LYS A 383 8.28 -6.57 11.43
N GLY A 384 9.40 -7.07 10.90
CA GLY A 384 10.41 -6.29 10.17
C GLY A 384 11.52 -5.69 11.04
N GLY A 385 11.26 -5.48 12.34
CA GLY A 385 12.13 -4.65 13.18
C GLY A 385 11.99 -3.17 12.78
N ASP A 386 12.20 -2.26 13.72
CA ASP A 386 12.07 -0.83 13.44
C ASP A 386 13.44 -0.18 13.29
N TYR A 387 13.43 1.15 13.26
CA TYR A 387 14.64 1.95 13.20
C TYR A 387 15.49 1.88 14.48
N HIS A 388 14.98 1.34 15.59
CA HIS A 388 15.65 1.27 16.89
C HIS A 388 16.58 0.07 16.97
N VAL A 389 17.87 0.29 16.75
CA VAL A 389 18.85 -0.79 16.82
C VAL A 389 20.11 -0.28 17.50
N SER A 390 20.53 -0.93 18.59
CA SER A 390 21.92 -0.81 19.03
C SER A 390 22.79 -1.47 17.95
N LEU A 391 23.57 -0.65 17.22
CA LEU A 391 24.52 -1.14 16.21
C LEU A 391 25.89 -1.49 16.81
N GLU A 392 26.15 -1.05 18.03
CA GLU A 392 27.38 -1.31 18.76
C GLU A 392 27.18 -2.51 19.69
N ASP A 393 28.23 -3.33 19.82
CA ASP A 393 28.31 -4.35 20.86
C ASP A 393 28.26 -3.63 22.22
N GLY A 394 27.34 -4.03 23.10
CA GLY A 394 27.34 -3.50 24.47
C GLY A 394 28.59 -3.94 25.24
N SER A 395 28.88 -3.31 26.38
CA SER A 395 29.96 -3.75 27.29
C SER A 395 29.72 -5.13 27.93
N ASP A 396 28.57 -5.74 27.64
CA ASP A 396 28.15 -7.06 28.06
C ASP A 396 28.04 -7.93 26.79
N ASP A 397 28.83 -9.02 26.73
CA ASP A 397 28.87 -9.98 25.61
C ASP A 397 27.49 -10.62 25.28
N THR A 398 26.46 -10.36 26.11
CA THR A 398 25.08 -10.78 25.87
C THR A 398 24.26 -9.79 25.01
N LEU A 399 24.72 -8.55 24.83
CA LEU A 399 24.05 -7.52 24.03
C LEU A 399 24.63 -7.48 22.60
N SER A 400 24.33 -8.53 21.82
CA SER A 400 24.65 -8.55 20.39
C SER A 400 23.92 -7.42 19.65
N PRO A 401 24.49 -6.83 18.59
CA PRO A 401 23.85 -5.79 17.81
C PRO A 401 22.47 -6.24 17.32
N TYR A 402 21.44 -5.43 17.56
CA TYR A 402 20.04 -5.85 17.39
C TYR A 402 19.72 -6.29 15.95
N TRP A 403 20.42 -5.76 14.94
CA TRP A 403 20.25 -6.19 13.54
C TRP A 403 20.54 -7.70 13.35
N LYS A 404 21.40 -8.30 14.18
CA LYS A 404 21.71 -9.74 14.13
C LYS A 404 20.55 -10.61 14.60
N TRP A 405 19.61 -10.05 15.35
CA TRP A 405 18.38 -10.73 15.78
C TRP A 405 17.26 -10.62 14.75
N ILE A 406 17.34 -9.61 13.88
CA ILE A 406 16.34 -9.41 12.82
C ILE A 406 16.50 -10.47 11.73
N SER A 407 15.39 -11.16 11.47
CA SER A 407 15.26 -12.26 10.52
C SER A 407 13.81 -12.37 10.05
N TYR A 408 13.52 -13.25 9.09
CA TYR A 408 12.14 -13.53 8.70
C TYR A 408 11.28 -14.03 9.88
N GLY A 409 11.88 -14.68 10.88
CA GLY A 409 11.20 -15.15 12.08
C GLY A 409 11.02 -14.10 13.17
N TYR A 410 11.77 -13.00 13.11
CA TYR A 410 11.75 -11.97 14.16
C TYR A 410 10.35 -11.39 14.36
N TYR A 411 9.90 -11.31 15.60
CA TYR A 411 8.64 -10.69 15.96
C TYR A 411 8.79 -9.98 17.30
N GLU A 412 8.04 -8.90 17.50
CA GLU A 412 7.80 -8.37 18.83
C GLU A 412 6.37 -8.70 19.24
N PRO A 413 6.18 -9.40 20.38
CA PRO A 413 4.84 -9.72 20.86
C PRO A 413 4.17 -8.45 21.37
N GLY A 414 2.87 -8.36 21.11
CA GLY A 414 2.02 -7.56 21.96
C GLY A 414 2.29 -6.09 21.97
N HIS A 415 2.12 -5.44 20.82
CA HIS A 415 2.15 -3.98 20.82
C HIS A 415 0.90 -3.40 21.47
N GLN A 416 0.91 -3.35 22.81
CA GLN A 416 0.19 -2.33 23.55
C GLN A 416 0.83 -0.94 23.40
N GLY A 417 2.02 -0.88 22.78
CA GLY A 417 2.83 0.31 22.62
C GLY A 417 2.24 1.35 21.66
N TYR A 418 2.94 2.47 21.58
CA TYR A 418 2.33 3.75 21.30
C TYR A 418 2.19 4.11 19.79
N GLY A 419 2.57 3.20 18.90
CA GLY A 419 2.45 3.33 17.44
C GLY A 419 3.43 2.42 16.71
N ALA A 420 3.05 1.92 15.53
CA ALA A 420 3.95 1.27 14.58
C ALA A 420 3.54 1.72 13.16
N GLY A 421 4.26 1.26 12.15
CA GLY A 421 3.83 1.34 10.77
C GLY A 421 2.95 0.17 10.37
N PHE A 422 2.56 0.16 9.11
CA PHE A 422 1.81 -0.93 8.50
C PHE A 422 1.82 -0.77 6.98
N ARG A 423 1.43 -1.85 6.30
CA ARG A 423 1.10 -1.86 4.88
C ARG A 423 -0.22 -2.60 4.68
N LEU A 424 -0.92 -2.30 3.59
CA LEU A 424 -2.16 -2.97 3.26
C LEU A 424 -1.98 -3.98 2.13
N ILE A 425 -2.87 -4.96 2.16
CA ILE A 425 -3.05 -5.93 1.09
C ILE A 425 -4.53 -6.04 0.71
N ARG A 426 -4.78 -6.53 -0.50
CA ARG A 426 -6.11 -6.89 -1.00
C ARG A 426 -6.02 -8.20 -1.77
N ASN A 427 -6.80 -9.21 -1.36
CA ASN A 427 -6.91 -10.50 -2.04
C ASN A 427 -7.95 -10.37 -3.16
N ILE A 428 -7.51 -10.23 -4.40
CA ILE A 428 -8.41 -10.04 -5.55
C ILE A 428 -9.25 -11.30 -5.75
N GLY A 429 -10.56 -11.13 -5.83
CA GLY A 429 -11.52 -12.23 -5.98
C GLY A 429 -11.63 -13.15 -4.76
N ASN A 430 -11.02 -12.81 -3.61
CA ASN A 430 -10.95 -13.67 -2.43
C ASN A 430 -10.51 -15.11 -2.76
N ASN A 431 -9.58 -15.25 -3.70
CA ASN A 431 -9.29 -16.52 -4.35
C ASN A 431 -8.11 -17.29 -3.74
N ALA A 432 -7.38 -16.66 -2.81
CA ALA A 432 -6.18 -17.25 -2.22
C ALA A 432 -6.43 -18.59 -1.52
N LYS A 433 -5.66 -19.60 -1.93
CA LYS A 433 -5.63 -20.96 -1.39
C LYS A 433 -4.21 -21.32 -0.99
N TRP A 434 -4.10 -21.96 0.17
CA TRP A 434 -2.84 -22.35 0.78
C TRP A 434 -2.88 -23.86 1.05
N THR A 435 -1.99 -24.60 0.39
CA THR A 435 -1.90 -26.06 0.55
C THR A 435 -0.58 -26.40 1.22
N TYR A 436 -0.65 -27.04 2.39
CA TYR A 436 0.54 -27.55 3.07
C TYR A 436 1.21 -28.63 2.23
N LEU A 437 2.53 -28.54 2.07
CA LEU A 437 3.31 -29.54 1.33
C LEU A 437 4.07 -30.45 2.30
N LYS A 438 4.97 -29.88 3.10
CA LYS A 438 5.81 -30.62 4.06
C LYS A 438 6.50 -29.69 5.07
N SER A 439 6.95 -30.25 6.18
CA SER A 439 7.91 -29.62 7.09
C SER A 439 9.29 -29.59 6.44
N LYS A 440 10.11 -28.61 6.84
CA LYS A 440 11.49 -28.47 6.36
C LYS A 440 12.48 -28.73 7.49
#